data_AF-Q5DCB4-F1
#
_entry.id   AF-Q5DCB4-F1
#
_cell.length_a   1.000
_cell.length_b   1.000
_cell.length_c   1.000
_cell.angle_alpha   90.00
_cell.angle_beta   90.00
_cell.angle_gamma   90.00
#
_symmetry.space_group_name_H-M   'P 1'
#
loop_
_entity.id
_entity.type
_entity.pdbx_description
1 polymer ?
#
loop_
_entity_poly.entity_id
_entity_poly.type
_entity_poly.pdbx_seq_one_letter_code
_entity_poly.pdbx_strand_id
1 'polypeptide(L)'
;MFVIFIFLLIFPDYIHGEVVWAVNCGGPKHIDSHGVKYKADFLNIGTASDYGRSFAINRVVPEDYILYQTERYHNDDFSYPIPVISDGEYILTLKFSEVWFTEIYQKVFDVYVQHTIPIVQNLDIFGQVGFATAYDFHLQFKIKDRVLFIGDSAAPIDADHFTVDFIKTQFDNPKINAIVVTKGTIEDVIQLPPLEEVQTHEEQVLHPQSLADPNEEDDEEAIYQRLSRTPRANDPYASVDLSYLILPIIISIGAFLPILFCLCKL
;
A
#
# COMPACT_ATOMS: atom_id res chain seq x y z
N MET A 1 -5.50 -38.85 45.88
CA MET A 1 -4.42 -37.85 45.79
C MET A 1 -4.25 -37.53 44.31
N PHE A 2 -4.93 -36.50 43.80
CA PHE A 2 -4.84 -36.10 42.40
C PHE A 2 -3.66 -35.14 42.25
N VAL A 3 -2.64 -35.56 41.50
CA VAL A 3 -1.49 -34.72 41.14
C VAL A 3 -1.92 -33.89 39.93
N ILE A 4 -2.13 -32.60 40.15
CA ILE A 4 -2.37 -31.63 39.07
C ILE A 4 -1.01 -31.34 38.42
N PHE A 5 -0.81 -31.84 37.21
CA PHE A 5 0.30 -31.43 36.36
C PHE A 5 -0.03 -30.04 35.79
N ILE A 6 0.56 -29.00 36.36
CA ILE A 6 0.57 -27.66 35.76
C ILE A 6 1.57 -27.71 34.61
N PHE A 7 1.07 -27.80 33.39
CA PHE A 7 1.87 -27.62 32.18
C PHE A 7 2.15 -26.12 32.05
N LEU A 8 3.31 -25.68 32.56
CA LEU A 8 3.85 -24.35 32.28
C LEU A 8 4.25 -24.33 30.80
N LEU A 9 3.37 -23.80 29.95
CA LEU A 9 3.69 -23.45 28.58
C LEU A 9 4.71 -22.31 28.63
N ILE A 10 6.00 -22.66 28.58
CA ILE A 10 7.07 -21.72 28.33
C ILE A 10 6.99 -21.42 26.83
N PHE A 11 6.26 -20.37 26.46
CA PHE A 11 6.44 -19.78 25.15
C PHE A 11 7.86 -19.24 25.12
N PRO A 12 8.69 -19.56 24.10
CA PRO A 12 9.92 -18.81 23.92
C PRO A 12 9.48 -17.36 23.71
N ASP A 13 9.83 -16.48 24.65
CA ASP A 13 9.85 -15.04 24.40
C ASP A 13 10.87 -14.85 23.28
N TYR A 14 10.40 -14.95 22.03
CA TYR A 14 11.14 -14.41 20.91
C TYR A 14 11.27 -12.93 21.25
N ILE A 15 12.51 -12.50 21.55
CA ILE A 15 12.80 -11.10 21.80
C ILE A 15 12.58 -10.40 20.46
N HIS A 16 11.34 -9.99 20.20
CA HIS A 16 11.03 -9.02 19.18
C HIS A 16 11.48 -7.66 19.70
N GLY A 17 12.10 -6.86 18.83
CA GLY A 17 12.54 -5.51 19.21
C GLY A 17 11.39 -4.70 19.76
N GLU A 18 11.72 -3.76 20.64
CA GLU A 18 10.72 -2.85 21.19
C GLU A 18 10.16 -1.97 20.06
N VAL A 19 8.93 -2.24 19.63
CA VAL A 19 8.21 -1.33 18.72
C VAL A 19 7.84 -0.07 19.48
N VAL A 20 8.49 1.03 19.13
CA VAL A 20 8.31 2.32 19.81
C VAL A 20 7.22 3.18 19.16
N TRP A 21 6.92 2.94 17.88
CA TRP A 21 5.89 3.67 17.15
C TRP A 21 5.39 2.88 15.94
N ALA A 22 4.08 2.91 15.69
CA ALA A 22 3.48 2.31 14.50
C ALA A 22 2.18 3.02 14.10
N VAL A 23 1.90 3.11 12.80
CA VAL A 23 0.68 3.68 12.25
C VAL A 23 0.18 2.86 11.06
N ASN A 24 -1.14 2.64 11.00
CA ASN A 24 -1.81 2.04 9.84
C ASN A 24 -2.26 3.17 8.91
N CYS A 25 -1.53 3.42 7.83
CA CYS A 25 -1.73 4.55 6.93
C CYS A 25 -3.06 4.39 6.15
N GLY A 26 -3.84 5.46 6.09
CA GLY A 26 -5.20 5.47 5.54
C GLY A 26 -6.21 4.64 6.31
N GLY A 27 -5.82 4.04 7.44
CA GLY A 27 -6.60 3.01 8.12
C GLY A 27 -6.91 3.32 9.58
N PRO A 28 -7.81 2.54 10.19
CA PRO A 28 -8.09 2.62 11.62
C PRO A 28 -6.95 2.01 12.45
N LYS A 29 -7.02 2.22 13.77
CA LYS A 29 -6.15 1.54 14.74
C LYS A 29 -6.25 0.02 14.58
N HIS A 30 -5.13 -0.67 14.78
CA HIS A 30 -5.06 -2.13 14.65
C HIS A 30 -4.04 -2.73 15.62
N ILE A 31 -4.21 -4.00 15.97
CA ILE A 31 -3.22 -4.77 16.73
C ILE A 31 -2.94 -6.01 15.88
N ASP A 32 -1.69 -6.18 15.48
CA ASP A 32 -1.29 -7.30 14.61
C ASP A 32 -1.20 -8.63 15.38
N SER A 33 -0.94 -9.72 14.66
CA SER A 33 -0.83 -11.06 15.22
C SER A 33 0.33 -11.23 16.20
N HIS A 34 1.27 -10.29 16.22
CA HIS A 34 2.45 -10.26 17.10
C HIS A 34 2.27 -9.29 18.28
N GLY A 35 1.10 -8.64 18.39
CA GLY A 35 0.76 -7.72 19.48
C GLY A 35 1.24 -6.28 19.27
N VAL A 36 1.78 -5.94 18.09
CA VAL A 36 2.18 -4.57 17.75
C VAL A 36 0.94 -3.70 17.58
N LYS A 37 0.92 -2.57 18.30
CA LYS A 37 -0.22 -1.65 18.31
C LYS A 37 -0.01 -0.53 17.30
N TYR A 38 -0.73 -0.61 16.19
CA TYR A 38 -0.80 0.42 15.17
C TYR A 38 -1.83 1.49 15.57
N LYS A 39 -1.39 2.74 15.59
CA LYS A 39 -2.30 3.89 15.70
C LYS A 39 -3.11 4.02 14.41
N ALA A 40 -4.31 4.59 14.54
CA ALA A 40 -5.05 5.06 13.38
C ALA A 40 -4.24 6.14 12.67
N ASP A 41 -4.39 6.24 11.36
CA ASP A 41 -3.81 7.33 10.62
C ASP A 41 -4.31 8.69 11.12
N PHE A 42 -3.38 9.61 11.33
CA PHE A 42 -3.63 10.96 11.82
C PHE A 42 -3.38 12.03 10.74
N LEU A 43 -2.85 11.64 9.58
CA LEU A 43 -2.53 12.58 8.52
C LEU A 43 -3.81 13.06 7.83
N ASN A 44 -3.93 14.37 7.63
CA ASN A 44 -5.05 14.99 6.91
C ASN A 44 -4.72 15.33 5.45
N ILE A 45 -3.46 15.14 5.06
CA ILE A 45 -2.94 15.38 3.71
C ILE A 45 -3.10 14.09 2.90
N GLY A 46 -3.61 14.20 1.68
CA GLY A 46 -3.83 13.05 0.79
C GLY A 46 -5.10 12.27 1.08
N THR A 47 -5.27 11.19 0.34
CA THR A 47 -6.49 10.38 0.36
C THR A 47 -6.24 9.08 1.10
N ALA A 48 -7.07 8.81 2.10
CA ALA A 48 -7.18 7.50 2.72
C ALA A 48 -8.03 6.59 1.82
N SER A 49 -7.53 5.39 1.52
CA SER A 49 -8.21 4.41 0.68
C SER A 49 -8.22 3.05 1.38
N ASP A 50 -9.35 2.36 1.25
CA ASP A 50 -9.57 1.00 1.72
C ASP A 50 -9.85 0.03 0.58
N TYR A 51 -9.53 0.43 -0.66
CA TYR A 51 -9.77 -0.38 -1.87
C TYR A 51 -9.18 -1.78 -1.77
N GLY A 52 -8.02 -1.94 -1.12
CA GLY A 52 -7.37 -3.23 -0.94
C GLY A 52 -8.18 -4.25 -0.12
N ARG A 53 -9.23 -3.84 0.60
CA ARG A 53 -10.03 -4.73 1.48
C ARG A 53 -10.71 -5.90 0.76
N SER A 54 -10.87 -5.84 -0.57
CA SER A 54 -11.41 -6.95 -1.36
C SER A 54 -10.42 -8.06 -1.64
N PHE A 55 -9.13 -7.86 -1.35
CA PHE A 55 -8.07 -8.82 -1.70
C PHE A 55 -7.48 -9.47 -0.45
N ALA A 56 -7.25 -10.78 -0.53
CA ALA A 56 -6.30 -11.42 0.36
C ALA A 56 -4.89 -10.93 0.02
N ILE A 57 -4.03 -10.77 1.04
CA ILE A 57 -2.67 -10.28 0.85
C ILE A 57 -1.68 -11.44 1.00
N ASN A 58 -0.94 -11.75 -0.05
CA ASN A 58 0.07 -12.81 -0.03
C ASN A 58 1.17 -12.49 0.99
N ARG A 59 1.73 -13.54 1.61
CA ARG A 59 2.77 -13.50 2.67
C ARG A 59 2.32 -12.97 4.03
N VAL A 60 1.02 -12.70 4.21
CA VAL A 60 0.47 -12.13 5.45
C VAL A 60 -0.63 -13.04 5.98
N VAL A 61 -0.80 -13.10 7.31
CA VAL A 61 -1.92 -13.80 7.93
C VAL A 61 -3.20 -12.95 7.85
N PRO A 62 -4.40 -13.55 7.77
CA PRO A 62 -5.65 -12.78 7.57
C PRO A 62 -5.90 -11.67 8.57
N GLU A 63 -5.46 -11.86 9.83
CA GLU A 63 -5.60 -10.87 10.91
C GLU A 63 -4.87 -9.56 10.57
N ASP A 64 -3.74 -9.66 9.87
CA ASP A 64 -2.83 -8.55 9.59
C ASP A 64 -3.06 -7.91 8.20
N TYR A 65 -3.97 -8.47 7.39
CA TYR A 65 -4.28 -7.96 6.05
C TYR A 65 -4.57 -6.46 6.05
N ILE A 66 -5.24 -5.95 7.08
CA ILE A 66 -5.62 -4.54 7.13
C ILE A 66 -4.42 -3.59 6.97
N LEU A 67 -3.24 -3.99 7.45
CA LEU A 67 -1.99 -3.23 7.36
C LEU A 67 -1.43 -3.11 5.94
N TYR A 68 -2.00 -3.87 5.00
CA TYR A 68 -1.68 -3.90 3.57
C TYR A 68 -2.92 -3.68 2.69
N GLN A 69 -4.11 -3.54 3.28
CA GLN A 69 -5.37 -3.29 2.55
C GLN A 69 -5.80 -1.83 2.62
N THR A 70 -5.44 -1.12 3.70
CA THR A 70 -5.60 0.33 3.76
C THR A 70 -4.33 1.03 3.34
N GLU A 71 -4.48 2.19 2.71
CA GLU A 71 -3.36 2.99 2.23
C GLU A 71 -3.67 4.48 2.34
N ARG A 72 -2.61 5.27 2.46
CA ARG A 72 -2.65 6.68 2.12
C ARG A 72 -1.87 6.91 0.84
N TYR A 73 -2.48 7.60 -0.11
CA TYR A 73 -1.82 8.09 -1.31
C TYR A 73 -2.04 9.60 -1.47
N HIS A 74 -1.25 10.24 -2.33
CA HIS A 74 -1.42 11.65 -2.66
C HIS A 74 -1.14 11.90 -4.14
N ASN A 75 -1.78 12.93 -4.71
CA ASN A 75 -1.56 13.37 -6.10
C ASN A 75 -0.29 14.22 -6.29
N ASP A 76 0.50 14.41 -5.22
CA ASP A 76 1.71 15.24 -5.09
C ASP A 76 2.59 14.59 -4.00
N ASP A 77 3.69 15.23 -3.63
CA ASP A 77 4.52 14.80 -2.49
C ASP A 77 3.76 14.90 -1.16
N PHE A 78 4.03 13.97 -0.25
CA PHE A 78 3.51 14.04 1.12
C PHE A 78 4.44 13.34 2.11
N SER A 79 4.32 13.71 3.39
CA SER A 79 5.24 13.27 4.42
C SER A 79 4.53 12.81 5.69
N TYR A 80 5.11 11.78 6.33
CA TYR A 80 4.76 11.39 7.69
C TYR A 80 5.80 11.92 8.68
N PRO A 81 5.38 12.62 9.75
CA PRO A 81 6.27 12.95 10.86
C PRO A 81 6.45 11.72 11.76
N ILE A 82 7.68 11.25 11.88
CA ILE A 82 8.08 10.11 12.72
C ILE A 82 8.66 10.65 14.03
N PRO A 83 8.00 10.43 15.18
CA PRO A 83 8.43 11.02 16.44
C PRO A 83 9.78 10.44 16.89
N VAL A 84 10.62 11.32 17.42
CA VAL A 84 11.89 10.95 18.05
C VAL A 84 11.64 10.63 19.51
N ILE A 85 11.85 9.37 19.89
CA ILE A 85 11.57 8.88 21.24
C ILE A 85 12.78 9.06 22.17
N SER A 86 13.94 8.57 21.74
CA SER A 86 15.21 8.73 22.44
C SER A 86 16.37 8.53 21.50
N ASP A 87 17.59 8.85 21.96
CA ASP A 87 18.81 8.36 21.30
C ASP A 87 18.81 6.83 21.27
N GLY A 88 19.35 6.26 20.19
CA GLY A 88 19.34 4.82 19.95
C GLY A 88 19.51 4.45 18.48
N GLU A 89 19.53 3.14 18.25
CA GLU A 89 19.53 2.52 16.92
C GLU A 89 18.15 1.93 16.68
N TYR A 90 17.67 2.07 15.45
CA TYR A 90 16.30 1.77 15.08
C TYR A 90 16.22 1.22 13.67
N ILE A 91 15.14 0.48 13.41
CA ILE A 91 14.70 0.10 12.08
C ILE A 91 13.35 0.78 11.80
N LEU A 92 13.29 1.55 10.71
CA LEU A 92 12.06 2.02 10.10
C LEU A 92 11.60 0.97 9.08
N THR A 93 10.40 0.42 9.29
CA THR A 93 9.76 -0.48 8.33
C THR A 93 8.62 0.23 7.63
N LEU A 94 8.69 0.31 6.31
CA LEU A 94 7.65 0.83 5.43
C LEU A 94 6.95 -0.35 4.76
N LYS A 95 5.64 -0.49 4.99
CA LYS A 95 4.82 -1.59 4.49
C LYS A 95 4.01 -1.12 3.29
N PHE A 96 4.06 -1.91 2.22
CA PHE A 96 3.41 -1.62 0.94
C PHE A 96 2.71 -2.86 0.38
N SER A 97 1.71 -2.62 -0.46
CA SER A 97 1.11 -3.58 -1.37
C SER A 97 0.66 -2.82 -2.63
N GLU A 98 0.65 -3.50 -3.78
CA GLU A 98 -0.02 -2.98 -4.99
C GLU A 98 -1.30 -3.79 -5.21
N VAL A 99 -2.44 -3.09 -5.25
CA VAL A 99 -3.79 -3.69 -5.34
C VAL A 99 -4.64 -3.07 -6.45
N TRP A 100 -4.06 -2.14 -7.21
CA TRP A 100 -4.70 -1.43 -8.31
C TRP A 100 -4.02 -1.76 -9.64
N PHE A 101 -2.71 -1.54 -9.73
CA PHE A 101 -1.94 -1.78 -10.95
C PHE A 101 -1.47 -3.22 -11.07
N THR A 102 -1.42 -3.71 -12.31
CA THR A 102 -1.13 -5.11 -12.63
C THR A 102 0.08 -5.27 -13.55
N GLU A 103 0.83 -4.18 -13.79
CA GLU A 103 2.03 -4.19 -14.62
C GLU A 103 3.14 -3.33 -14.01
N ILE A 104 4.39 -3.67 -14.34
CA ILE A 104 5.57 -2.88 -13.95
C ILE A 104 5.51 -1.48 -14.56
N TYR A 105 6.15 -0.53 -13.87
CA TYR A 105 6.25 0.88 -14.25
C TYR A 105 4.93 1.67 -14.30
N GLN A 106 3.79 1.09 -13.92
CA GLN A 106 2.52 1.83 -13.86
C GLN A 106 2.47 2.80 -12.65
N LYS A 107 3.00 2.38 -11.50
CA LYS A 107 3.18 3.23 -10.32
C LYS A 107 4.62 3.15 -9.85
N VAL A 108 5.30 4.29 -9.96
CA VAL A 108 6.68 4.45 -9.52
C VAL A 108 6.79 5.74 -8.72
N PHE A 109 7.40 5.69 -7.55
CA PHE A 109 7.63 6.88 -6.72
C PHE A 109 8.93 6.74 -5.94
N ASP A 110 9.43 7.83 -5.37
CA ASP A 110 10.60 7.76 -4.50
C ASP A 110 10.22 7.91 -3.02
N VAL A 111 11.13 7.48 -2.14
CA VAL A 111 11.01 7.68 -0.70
C VAL A 111 12.28 8.32 -0.17
N TYR A 112 12.11 9.41 0.54
CA TYR A 112 13.17 10.23 1.12
C TYR A 112 12.97 10.34 2.63
N VAL A 113 14.02 10.76 3.31
CA VAL A 113 14.00 11.16 4.72
C VAL A 113 14.50 12.59 4.83
N GLN A 114 13.85 13.39 5.68
CA GLN A 114 14.17 14.82 5.86
C GLN A 114 14.23 15.58 4.52
N HIS A 115 13.36 15.21 3.59
CA HIS A 115 13.20 15.75 2.22
C HIS A 115 14.45 15.67 1.33
N THR A 116 15.56 15.13 1.83
CA THR A 116 16.89 15.32 1.21
C THR A 116 17.69 14.04 1.11
N ILE A 117 17.47 13.07 2.01
CA ILE A 117 18.18 11.79 2.01
C ILE A 117 17.33 10.75 1.26
N PRO A 118 17.68 10.37 0.02
CA PRO A 118 16.95 9.32 -0.68
C PRO A 118 17.19 7.97 0.02
N ILE A 119 16.11 7.24 0.33
CA ILE A 119 16.18 5.90 0.94
C ILE A 119 15.70 4.80 -0.01
N VAL A 120 14.78 5.13 -0.93
CA VAL A 120 14.37 4.29 -2.05
C VAL A 120 14.12 5.17 -3.26
N GLN A 121 14.69 4.82 -4.41
CA GLN A 121 14.45 5.54 -5.68
C GLN A 121 13.80 4.61 -6.69
N ASN A 122 12.86 5.14 -7.47
CA ASN A 122 12.06 4.43 -8.46
C ASN A 122 11.37 3.18 -7.89
N LEU A 123 10.71 3.29 -6.73
CA LEU A 123 9.98 2.20 -6.11
C LEU A 123 8.76 1.83 -6.97
N ASP A 124 8.83 0.65 -7.58
CA ASP A 124 7.73 -0.04 -8.25
C ASP A 124 7.30 -1.24 -7.41
N ILE A 125 6.23 -1.10 -6.63
CA ILE A 125 5.77 -2.15 -5.70
C ILE A 125 5.34 -3.41 -6.48
N PHE A 126 4.64 -3.25 -7.61
CA PHE A 126 4.26 -4.38 -8.45
C PHE A 126 5.49 -5.08 -9.01
N GLY A 127 6.48 -4.33 -9.48
CA GLY A 127 7.76 -4.87 -9.95
C GLY A 127 8.56 -5.60 -8.87
N GLN A 128 8.37 -5.26 -7.58
CA GLN A 128 9.04 -5.97 -6.48
C GLN A 128 8.35 -7.28 -6.10
N VAL A 129 7.01 -7.30 -6.00
CA VAL A 129 6.28 -8.41 -5.35
C VAL A 129 5.01 -8.87 -6.10
N GLY A 130 4.64 -8.21 -7.18
CA GLY A 130 3.41 -8.46 -7.93
C GLY A 130 2.14 -7.94 -7.24
N PHE A 131 0.99 -8.37 -7.77
CA PHE A 131 -0.33 -7.95 -7.31
C PHE A 131 -0.71 -8.57 -5.96
N ALA A 132 -1.34 -7.77 -5.10
CA ALA A 132 -1.87 -8.17 -3.80
C ALA A 132 -0.88 -8.95 -2.92
N THR A 133 0.41 -8.59 -3.00
CA THR A 133 1.49 -9.20 -2.21
C THR A 133 2.12 -8.16 -1.30
N ALA A 134 2.39 -8.53 -0.04
CA ALA A 134 3.06 -7.65 0.89
C ALA A 134 4.52 -7.41 0.51
N TYR A 135 4.94 -6.15 0.60
CA TYR A 135 6.31 -5.70 0.47
C TYR A 135 6.69 -4.85 1.69
N ASP A 136 7.80 -5.21 2.33
CA ASP A 136 8.37 -4.47 3.44
C ASP A 136 9.74 -3.93 3.04
N PHE A 137 9.91 -2.62 3.19
CA PHE A 137 11.22 -1.97 3.09
C PHE A 137 11.72 -1.63 4.50
N HIS A 138 12.95 -2.05 4.81
CA HIS A 138 13.58 -1.81 6.11
C HIS A 138 14.76 -0.85 5.98
N LEU A 139 14.74 0.23 6.77
CA LEU A 139 15.80 1.21 6.85
C LEU A 139 16.39 1.22 8.26
N GLN A 140 17.67 0.91 8.37
CA GLN A 140 18.40 1.13 9.62
C GLN A 140 18.79 2.60 9.75
N PHE A 141 18.53 3.18 10.92
CA PHE A 141 18.95 4.53 11.26
C PHE A 141 19.36 4.64 12.72
N LYS A 142 20.09 5.70 13.04
CA LYS A 142 20.53 6.02 14.39
C LYS A 142 20.18 7.44 14.75
N ILE A 143 19.69 7.65 15.96
CA ILE A 143 19.49 8.99 16.53
C ILE A 143 20.50 9.16 17.64
N LYS A 144 21.27 10.25 17.57
CA LYS A 144 22.20 10.65 18.62
C LYS A 144 22.32 12.16 18.67
N ASP A 145 22.17 12.74 19.85
CA ASP A 145 22.35 14.18 20.07
C ASP A 145 21.51 15.04 19.09
N ARG A 146 20.25 14.62 18.85
CA ARG A 146 19.32 15.25 17.88
C ARG A 146 19.79 15.24 16.42
N VAL A 147 20.67 14.33 16.05
CA VAL A 147 21.08 14.09 14.67
C VAL A 147 20.61 12.70 14.26
N LEU A 148 19.96 12.63 13.10
CA LEU A 148 19.59 11.41 12.42
C LEU A 148 20.74 10.97 11.52
N PHE A 149 21.17 9.72 11.65
CA PHE A 149 22.20 9.09 10.83
C PHE A 149 21.60 7.94 10.04
N ILE A 150 21.83 7.93 8.72
CA ILE A 150 21.42 6.88 7.78
C ILE A 150 22.64 6.56 6.91
N GLY A 151 23.29 5.42 7.16
CA GLY A 151 24.59 5.11 6.55
C GLY A 151 25.61 6.24 6.80
N ASP A 152 26.18 6.78 5.73
CA ASP A 152 27.11 7.93 5.78
C ASP A 152 26.41 9.29 5.79
N SER A 153 25.09 9.33 5.61
CA SER A 153 24.30 10.57 5.62
C SER A 153 23.89 10.94 7.04
N ALA A 154 23.88 12.25 7.32
CA ALA A 154 23.40 12.80 8.58
C ALA A 154 22.53 14.03 8.35
N ALA A 155 21.45 14.16 9.12
CA ALA A 155 20.57 15.31 9.10
C ALA A 155 20.20 15.75 10.52
N PRO A 156 20.20 17.06 10.82
CA PRO A 156 19.71 17.57 12.10
C PRO A 156 18.21 17.32 12.25
N ILE A 157 17.78 17.11 13.48
CA ILE A 157 16.37 17.00 13.87
C ILE A 157 16.01 18.28 14.66
N ASP A 158 15.43 19.25 13.97
CA ASP A 158 15.07 20.55 14.55
C ASP A 158 13.77 20.48 15.38
N ALA A 159 12.90 19.52 15.08
CA ALA A 159 11.64 19.28 15.79
C ALA A 159 11.73 18.05 16.73
N ASP A 160 10.59 17.63 17.26
CA ASP A 160 10.41 16.38 18.01
C ASP A 160 10.20 15.15 17.10
N HIS A 161 10.38 15.32 15.79
CA HIS A 161 10.21 14.30 14.76
C HIS A 161 11.17 14.54 13.60
N PHE A 162 11.40 13.49 12.80
CA PHE A 162 11.94 13.59 11.44
C PHE A 162 10.86 13.21 10.44
N THR A 163 11.05 13.52 9.15
CA THR A 163 10.06 13.16 8.12
C THR A 163 10.48 11.97 7.28
N VAL A 164 9.50 11.15 6.90
CA VAL A 164 9.59 10.20 5.79
C VAL A 164 8.69 10.74 4.69
N ASP A 165 9.28 10.99 3.54
CA ASP A 165 8.69 11.76 2.46
C ASP A 165 8.49 10.85 1.25
N PHE A 166 7.27 10.82 0.73
CA PHE A 166 6.91 10.04 -0.45
C PHE A 166 6.76 10.99 -1.63
N ILE A 167 7.67 10.85 -2.59
CA ILE A 167 7.89 11.83 -3.66
C ILE A 167 7.25 11.33 -4.95
N LYS A 168 6.35 12.14 -5.50
CA LYS A 168 5.68 11.87 -6.76
C LYS A 168 6.68 11.96 -7.91
N THR A 169 6.60 11.00 -8.81
CA THR A 169 7.34 11.02 -10.07
C THR A 169 6.38 11.22 -11.24
N GLN A 170 6.91 11.16 -12.46
CA GLN A 170 6.12 11.27 -13.70
C GLN A 170 5.14 10.11 -13.95
N PHE A 171 5.25 9.01 -13.21
CA PHE A 171 4.41 7.83 -13.41
C PHE A 171 3.04 8.02 -12.74
N ASP A 172 2.95 7.73 -11.44
CA ASP A 172 1.68 7.81 -10.72
C ASP A 172 1.89 8.25 -9.26
N ASN A 173 0.86 8.12 -8.44
CA ASN A 173 0.78 8.69 -7.10
C ASN A 173 1.58 7.87 -6.08
N PRO A 174 2.41 8.52 -5.24
CA PRO A 174 3.04 7.86 -4.11
C PRO A 174 2.00 7.35 -3.12
N LYS A 175 2.31 6.22 -2.46
CA LYS A 175 1.42 5.59 -1.48
C LYS A 175 2.18 4.86 -0.39
N ILE A 176 1.52 4.62 0.74
CA ILE A 176 2.04 3.80 1.85
C ILE A 176 0.88 3.11 2.58
N ASN A 177 1.08 1.86 3.00
CA ASN A 177 0.06 1.10 3.73
C ASN A 177 0.24 1.17 5.26
N ALA A 178 1.47 1.00 5.77
CA ALA A 178 1.74 1.17 7.19
C ALA A 178 3.22 1.52 7.47
N ILE A 179 3.48 2.11 8.63
CA ILE A 179 4.84 2.45 9.09
C ILE A 179 5.05 1.91 10.50
N VAL A 180 6.23 1.33 10.74
CA VAL A 180 6.65 0.82 12.06
C VAL A 180 8.07 1.30 12.35
N VAL A 181 8.33 1.68 13.60
CA VAL A 181 9.66 1.97 14.12
C VAL A 181 9.95 1.01 15.25
N THR A 182 10.97 0.19 15.05
CA THR A 182 11.46 -0.79 16.02
C THR A 182 12.81 -0.31 16.54
N LYS A 183 12.99 -0.29 17.86
CA LYS A 183 14.30 -0.02 18.47
C LYS A 183 15.14 -1.29 18.44
N GLY A 184 16.38 -1.16 17.96
CA GLY A 184 17.31 -2.28 17.79
C GLY A 184 17.83 -2.40 16.36
N THR A 185 18.09 -3.64 15.95
CA THR A 185 18.67 -3.99 14.65
C THR A 185 17.69 -4.78 13.77
N ILE A 186 18.10 -5.18 12.57
CA ILE A 186 17.22 -5.85 11.61
C ILE A 186 16.75 -7.23 12.10
N GLU A 187 17.56 -7.89 12.92
CA GLU A 187 17.25 -9.17 13.55
C GLU A 187 16.06 -9.09 14.51
N ASP A 188 15.78 -7.89 15.03
CA ASP A 188 14.68 -7.63 15.95
C ASP A 188 13.34 -7.41 15.23
N VAL A 189 13.36 -7.28 13.90
CA VAL A 189 12.17 -7.02 13.08
C VAL A 189 11.56 -8.32 12.58
N ILE A 190 10.23 -8.43 12.70
CA ILE A 190 9.46 -9.53 12.13
C ILE A 190 9.55 -9.46 10.61
N GLN A 191 10.16 -10.49 10.01
CA GLN A 191 10.34 -10.59 8.58
C GLN A 191 9.13 -11.24 7.91
N LEU A 192 8.73 -10.71 6.75
CA LEU A 192 7.76 -11.38 5.91
C LEU A 192 8.32 -12.75 5.45
N PRO A 193 7.48 -13.78 5.30
CA PRO A 193 7.85 -15.02 4.62
C PRO A 193 8.52 -14.72 3.26
N PRO A 194 9.48 -15.54 2.78
CA PRO A 194 10.07 -15.35 1.47
C PRO A 194 9.02 -15.29 0.35
N LEU A 195 9.34 -14.63 -0.75
CA LEU A 195 8.53 -14.74 -1.97
C LEU A 195 8.59 -16.19 -2.46
N GLU A 196 7.44 -16.79 -2.70
CA GLU A 196 7.40 -18.10 -3.35
C GLU A 196 7.93 -17.94 -4.78
N GLU A 197 9.03 -18.63 -5.09
CA GLU A 197 9.50 -18.74 -6.46
C GLU A 197 8.45 -19.53 -7.25
N VAL A 198 7.65 -18.82 -8.04
CA VAL A 198 6.75 -19.46 -8.99
C VAL A 198 7.64 -20.20 -10.00
N GLN A 199 7.75 -21.53 -9.85
CA GLN A 199 8.19 -22.38 -10.95
C GLN A 199 7.27 -22.07 -12.12
N THR A 200 7.84 -21.59 -13.24
CA THR A 200 7.10 -21.24 -14.45
C THR A 200 6.42 -22.49 -15.03
N HIS A 201 5.30 -22.86 -14.44
CA HIS A 201 4.21 -23.49 -15.12
C HIS A 201 3.36 -22.34 -15.64
N GLU A 202 3.12 -22.33 -16.95
CA GLU A 202 2.23 -21.40 -17.65
C GLU A 202 0.82 -21.53 -17.05
N GLU A 203 0.57 -20.89 -15.91
CA GLU A 203 -0.75 -20.78 -15.33
C GLU A 203 -1.40 -19.53 -15.90
N GLN A 204 -2.36 -19.84 -16.76
CA GLN A 204 -3.38 -18.95 -17.29
C GLN A 204 -3.84 -17.98 -16.21
N VAL A 205 -3.39 -16.73 -16.32
CA VAL A 205 -4.06 -15.58 -15.71
C VAL A 205 -5.49 -15.65 -16.23
N LEU A 206 -6.42 -16.03 -15.34
CA LEU A 206 -7.84 -16.01 -15.63
C LEU A 206 -8.22 -14.54 -15.82
N HIS A 207 -8.12 -14.06 -17.05
CA HIS A 207 -8.81 -12.87 -17.51
C HIS A 207 -10.30 -13.04 -17.17
N PRO A 208 -10.93 -12.19 -16.34
CA PRO A 208 -12.37 -12.18 -16.23
C PRO A 208 -12.94 -11.38 -17.41
N GLN A 209 -12.70 -11.86 -18.63
CA GLN A 209 -13.37 -11.39 -19.86
C GLN A 209 -13.46 -12.54 -20.87
N SER A 210 -14.42 -13.46 -20.65
CA SER A 210 -15.16 -14.13 -21.73
C SER A 210 -16.12 -15.18 -21.18
N LEU A 211 -17.23 -14.74 -20.59
CA LEU A 211 -18.49 -15.50 -20.66
C LEU A 211 -19.63 -14.48 -20.82
N ALA A 212 -19.79 -13.97 -22.04
CA ALA A 212 -21.08 -13.47 -22.47
C ALA A 212 -21.86 -14.69 -23.00
N ASP A 213 -22.57 -15.39 -22.12
CA ASP A 213 -23.77 -16.12 -22.52
C ASP A 213 -24.97 -15.20 -22.22
N PRO A 214 -25.69 -14.71 -23.24
CA PRO A 214 -26.75 -13.74 -23.03
C PRO A 214 -28.04 -14.49 -22.68
N ASN A 215 -28.15 -15.02 -21.46
CA ASN A 215 -29.41 -15.43 -20.82
C ASN A 215 -29.14 -15.87 -19.37
N GLU A 216 -29.14 -14.94 -18.42
CA GLU A 216 -29.50 -15.15 -17.00
C GLU A 216 -29.33 -13.79 -16.29
N GLU A 217 -30.28 -12.88 -16.55
CA GLU A 217 -30.51 -11.73 -15.68
C GLU A 217 -31.24 -12.23 -14.43
N ASP A 218 -30.87 -11.68 -13.27
CA ASP A 218 -31.41 -11.92 -11.93
C ASP A 218 -30.73 -13.05 -11.14
N ASP A 219 -29.53 -12.82 -10.58
CA ASP A 219 -29.13 -13.40 -9.26
C ASP A 219 -27.78 -12.90 -8.69
N GLU A 220 -26.95 -12.15 -9.43
CA GLU A 220 -25.62 -11.73 -8.94
C GLU A 220 -25.64 -10.62 -7.87
N GLU A 221 -26.68 -9.78 -7.80
CA GLU A 221 -26.76 -8.68 -6.83
C GLU A 221 -26.88 -9.15 -5.36
N ALA A 222 -27.38 -10.37 -5.12
CA ALA A 222 -27.69 -10.84 -3.77
C ALA A 222 -26.46 -11.37 -2.99
N ILE A 223 -25.39 -11.76 -3.69
CA ILE A 223 -24.21 -12.38 -3.06
C ILE A 223 -23.20 -11.30 -2.61
N TYR A 224 -23.04 -10.21 -3.36
CA TYR A 224 -22.11 -9.12 -3.01
C TYR A 224 -22.61 -8.18 -1.90
N GLN A 225 -23.92 -8.11 -1.65
CA GLN A 225 -24.47 -7.23 -0.62
C GLN A 225 -24.31 -7.76 0.82
N ARG A 226 -23.96 -9.04 1.02
CA ARG A 226 -23.91 -9.65 2.37
C ARG A 226 -22.59 -9.47 3.12
N LEU A 227 -21.54 -8.94 2.51
CA LEU A 227 -20.21 -8.81 3.12
C LEU A 227 -19.61 -7.41 2.96
N SER A 228 -20.26 -6.34 3.46
CA SER A 228 -19.60 -5.10 3.95
C SER A 228 -20.65 -4.04 4.29
N ARG A 229 -20.71 -3.61 5.56
CA ARG A 229 -21.68 -2.63 6.08
C ARG A 229 -21.08 -1.22 6.22
N THR A 230 -20.14 -0.86 5.35
CA THR A 230 -19.53 0.47 5.24
C THR A 230 -19.50 0.91 3.78
N PRO A 231 -19.77 2.19 3.47
CA PRO A 231 -19.61 2.72 2.11
C PRO A 231 -18.15 2.55 1.67
N ARG A 232 -17.92 1.94 0.50
CA ARG A 232 -16.58 1.70 -0.07
C ARG A 232 -15.97 3.02 -0.56
N ALA A 233 -14.64 3.13 -0.53
CA ALA A 233 -13.96 4.20 -1.25
C ALA A 233 -14.30 4.13 -2.74
N ASN A 234 -14.60 5.29 -3.35
CA ASN A 234 -14.82 5.38 -4.79
C ASN A 234 -13.51 5.12 -5.53
N ASP A 235 -13.59 4.51 -6.72
CA ASP A 235 -12.48 4.37 -7.64
C ASP A 235 -11.85 5.75 -7.92
N PRO A 236 -10.56 5.96 -7.58
CA PRO A 236 -9.86 7.23 -7.80
C PRO A 236 -9.70 7.62 -9.28
N TYR A 237 -9.83 6.67 -10.20
CA TYR A 237 -9.67 6.84 -11.64
C TYR A 237 -10.98 6.71 -12.42
N ALA A 238 -12.13 6.56 -11.75
CA ALA A 238 -13.42 6.48 -12.43
C ALA A 238 -13.80 7.75 -13.22
N SER A 239 -13.14 8.89 -12.96
CA SER A 239 -13.42 10.17 -13.61
C SER A 239 -12.59 10.46 -14.85
N VAL A 240 -11.95 9.46 -15.50
CA VAL A 240 -11.41 9.69 -16.85
C VAL A 240 -12.60 9.81 -17.81
N ASP A 241 -13.07 11.05 -17.97
CA ASP A 241 -14.25 11.41 -18.74
C ASP A 241 -14.24 10.72 -20.12
N LEU A 242 -15.17 9.79 -20.32
CA LEU A 242 -15.47 9.15 -21.61
C LEU A 242 -15.71 10.20 -22.73
N SER A 243 -15.99 11.44 -22.32
CA SER A 243 -16.01 12.64 -23.15
C SER A 243 -14.77 12.78 -24.05
N TYR A 244 -13.55 12.47 -23.60
CA TYR A 244 -12.34 12.58 -24.44
C TYR A 244 -12.29 11.55 -25.58
N LEU A 245 -12.88 10.37 -25.38
CA LEU A 245 -13.02 9.33 -26.40
C LEU A 245 -14.19 9.63 -27.36
N ILE A 246 -15.28 10.19 -26.83
CA ILE A 246 -16.51 10.41 -27.59
C ILE A 246 -16.49 11.72 -28.38
N LEU A 247 -15.87 12.79 -27.88
CA LEU A 247 -15.82 14.10 -28.54
C LEU A 247 -15.24 14.06 -29.97
N PRO A 248 -14.09 13.41 -30.25
CA PRO A 248 -13.59 13.31 -31.63
C PRO A 248 -14.49 12.48 -32.55
N ILE A 249 -15.20 11.48 -32.01
CA ILE A 249 -16.17 10.67 -32.76
C ILE A 249 -17.40 11.51 -33.12
N ILE A 250 -17.94 12.28 -32.19
CA ILE A 250 -19.09 13.17 -32.44
C ILE A 250 -18.72 14.27 -33.46
N ILE A 251 -17.53 14.87 -33.34
CA ILE A 251 -17.05 15.88 -34.29
C ILE A 251 -16.90 15.27 -35.68
N SER A 252 -16.39 14.04 -35.77
CA SER A 252 -16.21 13.32 -37.03
C SER A 252 -17.55 12.99 -37.68
N ILE A 253 -18.54 12.49 -36.94
CA ILE A 253 -19.89 12.20 -37.44
C ILE A 253 -20.60 13.50 -37.88
N GLY A 254 -20.50 14.57 -37.08
CA GLY A 254 -21.09 15.87 -37.39
C GLY A 254 -20.50 16.56 -38.62
N ALA A 255 -19.21 16.36 -38.90
CA ALA A 255 -18.55 16.88 -40.10
C ALA A 255 -18.84 16.02 -41.34
N PHE A 256 -19.02 14.71 -41.18
CA PHE A 256 -19.20 13.78 -42.30
C PHE A 256 -20.61 13.75 -42.87
N LEU A 257 -21.63 13.89 -42.02
CA LEU A 257 -23.05 13.91 -42.43
C LEU A 257 -23.41 14.98 -43.48
N PRO A 258 -23.00 16.26 -43.36
CA PRO A 258 -23.29 17.27 -44.38
C PRO A 258 -22.49 17.05 -45.68
N ILE A 259 -21.30 16.47 -45.60
CA ILE A 259 -20.49 16.12 -46.78
C ILE A 259 -21.13 14.96 -47.55
N LEU A 260 -21.63 13.95 -46.83
CA LEU A 260 -22.35 12.81 -47.41
C LEU A 260 -23.67 13.27 -48.05
N PHE A 261 -24.40 14.19 -47.41
CA PHE A 261 -25.64 14.77 -47.97
C PHE A 261 -25.35 15.56 -49.27
N CYS A 262 -24.27 16.35 -49.30
CA CYS A 262 -23.84 17.09 -50.49
C CYS A 262 -23.35 16.18 -51.64
N LEU A 263 -22.70 15.05 -51.33
CA LEU A 263 -22.16 14.12 -52.33
C LEU A 263 -23.22 13.13 -52.86
N CYS A 264 -24.18 12.73 -52.03
CA CYS A 264 -25.21 11.76 -52.41
C CYS A 264 -26.46 12.38 -53.06
N LYS A 265 -26.57 13.72 -53.17
CA LYS A 265 -27.75 14.43 -53.72
C LYS A 265 -29.09 13.84 -53.20
N LEU A 266 -29.18 13.63 -51.89
CA LEU A 266 -30.45 13.44 -51.20
C LEU A 266 -31.08 14.79 -50.86
#